data_AF-A0A972BBD4-F1
#
_entry.id   AF-A0A972BBD4-F1
#
_cell.length_a   1.000
_cell.length_b   1.000
_cell.length_c   1.000
_cell.angle_alpha   90.00
_cell.angle_beta   90.00
_cell.angle_gamma   90.00
#
_symmetry.space_group_name_H-M   'P 1'
#
loop_
_entity.id
_entity.type
_entity.pdbx_description
1 polymer ?
#
loop_
_entity_poly.entity_id
_entity_poly.type
_entity_poly.pdbx_seq_one_letter_code
_entity_poly.pdbx_strand_id
1 'polypeptide(L)'
;LFAHAERNVGYREYRDSLRAVLQRNIFTNLRFEQLLDTLGMIADVDLNTPLEAWYHPTALPNYILWSPEVIQITNRDKEVYVLRQLVTNDSDHDGVINVEIFFGGGQGAIYDPRAIRKVPLKARETKRLVSVWEEVPRSININTLISANLPAFIRLPVNNIIRERNKPIEEEGDFVVENASYEIPGELIVDNEDSTLFLLSAPEVVGLLPQWLDRVEDNSFRYSGVSDWRPPLQWTLTTNEKYYGTHVRSAYVINSGSGNQTATWKIPVTDDGQYDLYYWVYKPDELRRGRRRGGRGGGDAEYHFKVRYDGHEEDAYINLQRSEEGWSELGTYFFNNDTVEVVLSNDTKIRSVTADAVKIVRR
;
A
#
# COMPACT_ATOMS: atom_id res chain seq x y z
N LEU A 1 5.83 7.64 21.27
CA LEU A 1 6.70 7.66 22.46
C LEU A 1 8.16 7.35 22.12
N PHE A 2 8.56 6.10 21.93
CA PHE A 2 9.97 5.72 21.73
C PHE A 2 10.56 6.01 20.35
N ALA A 3 9.80 6.66 19.45
CA ALA A 3 10.26 6.99 18.11
C ALA A 3 11.46 7.95 18.11
N HIS A 4 11.43 8.98 18.96
CA HIS A 4 12.51 9.95 19.08
C HIS A 4 13.75 9.33 19.72
N ALA A 5 13.57 8.47 20.73
CA ALA A 5 14.67 7.76 21.38
C ALA A 5 15.40 6.82 20.40
N GLU A 6 14.66 6.01 19.64
CA GLU A 6 15.24 5.12 18.63
C GLU A 6 15.97 5.89 17.52
N ARG A 7 15.50 7.10 17.17
CA ARG A 7 16.19 7.96 16.19
C ARG A 7 17.56 8.40 16.68
N ASN A 8 17.70 8.74 17.97
CA ASN A 8 18.94 9.23 18.54
C ASN A 8 19.98 8.13 18.74
N VAL A 9 19.53 6.93 19.14
CA VAL A 9 20.44 5.83 19.55
C VAL A 9 20.62 4.76 18.46
N GLY A 10 19.65 4.62 17.56
CA GLY A 10 19.57 3.48 16.63
C GLY A 10 18.62 2.39 17.12
N TYR A 11 18.02 1.66 16.18
CA TYR A 11 16.96 0.68 16.48
C TYR A 11 17.48 -0.50 17.32
N ARG A 12 18.64 -1.08 16.97
CA ARG A 12 19.16 -2.25 17.70
C ARG A 12 19.70 -1.85 19.07
N GLU A 13 20.42 -0.75 19.14
CA GLU A 13 21.03 -0.21 20.34
C GLU A 13 19.96 0.15 21.37
N TYR A 14 18.88 0.80 20.93
CA TYR A 14 17.73 1.09 21.79
C TYR A 14 17.01 -0.18 22.24
N ARG A 15 16.78 -1.14 21.33
CA ARG A 15 16.17 -2.44 21.67
C ARG A 15 17.01 -3.20 22.69
N ASP A 16 18.32 -3.23 22.52
CA ASP A 16 19.23 -3.96 23.40
C ASP A 16 19.34 -3.28 24.77
N SER A 17 19.26 -1.95 24.80
CA SER A 17 19.13 -1.15 26.04
C SER A 17 17.84 -1.47 26.78
N LEU A 18 16.69 -1.48 26.09
CA LEU A 18 15.41 -1.89 26.66
C LEU A 18 15.48 -3.32 27.21
N ARG A 19 16.04 -4.26 26.43
CA ARG A 19 16.22 -5.65 26.88
C ARG A 19 17.09 -5.73 28.12
N ALA A 20 18.18 -4.97 28.21
CA ALA A 20 19.04 -4.96 29.38
C ALA A 20 18.31 -4.44 30.62
N VAL A 21 17.50 -3.38 30.49
CA VAL A 21 16.67 -2.87 31.59
C VAL A 21 15.64 -3.91 32.03
N LEU A 22 14.95 -4.56 31.09
CA LEU A 22 13.98 -5.61 31.40
C LEU A 22 14.66 -6.83 32.04
N GLN A 23 15.85 -7.23 31.58
CA GLN A 23 16.62 -8.34 32.14
C GLN A 23 17.07 -8.09 33.58
N ARG A 24 17.42 -6.84 33.92
CA ARG A 24 17.78 -6.46 35.29
C ARG A 24 16.60 -6.49 36.26
N ASN A 25 15.37 -6.39 35.74
CA ASN A 25 14.14 -6.32 36.54
C ASN A 25 13.27 -7.59 36.41
N ILE A 26 13.83 -8.71 35.94
CA ILE A 26 13.08 -9.98 35.86
C ILE A 26 12.60 -10.35 37.26
N PHE A 27 11.31 -10.74 37.36
CA PHE A 27 10.64 -11.09 38.61
C PHE A 27 10.48 -9.93 39.63
N THR A 28 10.63 -8.68 39.18
CA THR A 28 10.41 -7.48 40.00
C THR A 28 9.41 -6.53 39.34
N ASN A 29 8.84 -5.60 40.12
CA ASN A 29 7.97 -4.55 39.60
C ASN A 29 8.80 -3.34 39.20
N LEU A 30 8.78 -2.97 37.91
CA LEU A 30 9.38 -1.74 37.40
C LEU A 30 8.28 -0.71 37.15
N ARG A 31 8.38 0.47 37.78
CA ARG A 31 7.46 1.57 37.52
C ARG A 31 7.69 2.12 36.12
N PHE A 32 6.62 2.52 35.45
CA PHE A 32 6.68 2.97 34.06
C PHE A 32 7.52 4.24 33.93
N GLU A 33 7.38 5.18 34.85
CA GLU A 33 8.15 6.43 34.88
C GLU A 33 9.65 6.15 35.03
N GLN A 34 10.02 5.19 35.88
CA GLN A 34 11.43 4.78 36.04
C GLN A 34 12.00 4.13 34.78
N LEU A 35 11.18 3.37 34.04
CA LEU A 35 11.56 2.84 32.73
C LEU A 35 11.80 3.99 31.74
N LEU A 36 10.90 4.98 31.70
CA LEU A 36 11.02 6.13 30.81
C LEU A 36 12.22 7.00 31.14
N ASP A 37 12.49 7.30 32.41
CA ASP A 37 13.68 8.05 32.82
C ASP A 37 14.96 7.33 32.42
N THR A 38 15.01 6.00 32.63
CA THR A 38 16.19 5.20 32.29
C THR A 38 16.43 5.18 30.78
N LEU A 39 15.39 4.96 29.98
CA LEU A 39 15.51 4.93 28.52
C LEU A 39 15.72 6.32 27.93
N GLY A 40 15.12 7.34 28.53
CA GLY A 40 15.29 8.74 28.15
C GLY A 40 16.71 9.23 28.37
N MET A 41 17.34 8.86 29.50
CA MET A 41 18.77 9.11 29.74
C MET A 41 19.67 8.41 28.73
N ILE A 42 19.37 7.16 28.36
CA ILE A 42 20.16 6.41 27.37
C ILE A 42 20.07 7.07 25.98
N ALA A 43 18.91 7.66 25.67
CA ALA A 43 18.62 8.23 24.36
C ALA A 43 18.72 9.75 24.27
N ASP A 44 19.16 10.40 25.35
CA ASP A 44 19.24 11.86 25.47
C ASP A 44 17.93 12.55 25.03
N VAL A 45 16.80 12.06 25.54
CA VAL A 45 15.47 12.60 25.23
C VAL A 45 14.54 12.47 26.41
N ASP A 46 13.73 13.50 26.66
CA ASP A 46 12.66 13.41 27.65
C ASP A 46 11.47 12.61 27.08
N LEU A 47 11.23 11.45 27.69
CA LEU A 47 10.13 10.55 27.34
C LEU A 47 8.87 10.80 28.17
N ASN A 48 8.92 11.63 29.20
CA ASN A 48 7.75 11.90 30.05
C ASN A 48 6.84 12.96 29.41
N THR A 49 7.41 14.04 28.86
CA THR A 49 6.63 15.13 28.22
C THR A 49 5.60 14.63 27.19
N PRO A 50 5.92 13.69 26.27
CA PRO A 50 4.94 13.21 25.29
C PRO A 50 3.77 12.41 25.89
N LEU A 51 3.81 11.99 27.16
CA LEU A 51 2.70 11.28 27.80
C LEU A 51 1.48 12.17 28.04
N GLU A 52 1.68 13.48 28.27
CA GLU A 52 0.54 14.39 28.46
C GLU A 52 -0.38 14.40 27.24
N ALA A 53 0.20 14.27 26.04
CA ALA A 53 -0.54 14.18 24.80
C ALA A 53 -1.42 12.92 24.69
N TRP A 54 -1.16 11.87 25.48
CA TRP A 54 -1.96 10.63 25.46
C TRP A 54 -3.34 10.81 26.11
N TYR A 55 -3.51 11.84 26.93
CA TYR A 55 -4.80 12.18 27.53
C TYR A 55 -5.72 12.97 26.58
N HIS A 56 -5.25 13.29 25.38
CA HIS A 56 -6.00 14.01 24.36
C HIS A 56 -6.22 13.13 23.12
N PRO A 57 -7.27 13.39 22.32
CA PRO A 57 -7.46 12.72 21.04
C PRO A 57 -6.20 12.83 20.19
N THR A 58 -5.71 11.68 19.72
CA THR A 58 -4.48 11.62 18.93
C THR A 58 -4.77 12.08 17.51
N ALA A 59 -4.12 13.17 17.12
CA ALA A 59 -4.11 13.62 15.75
C ALA A 59 -3.39 12.60 14.87
N LEU A 60 -4.06 12.12 13.81
CA LEU A 60 -3.55 11.07 12.95
C LEU A 60 -2.94 11.69 11.68
N PRO A 61 -1.61 11.56 11.47
CA PRO A 61 -1.02 11.98 10.22
C PRO A 61 -1.44 11.06 9.06
N ASN A 62 -1.38 11.61 7.85
CA ASN A 62 -1.70 10.93 6.60
C ASN A 62 -0.53 11.04 5.65
N TYR A 63 -0.05 9.89 5.17
CA TYR A 63 1.10 9.84 4.28
C TYR A 63 0.72 9.33 2.90
N ILE A 64 1.30 9.96 1.89
CA ILE A 64 1.30 9.48 0.51
C ILE A 64 2.67 8.84 0.26
N LEU A 65 2.65 7.55 -0.08
CA LEU A 65 3.84 6.76 -0.33
C LEU A 65 4.05 6.55 -1.83
N TRP A 66 5.15 7.08 -2.34
CA TRP A 66 5.47 7.04 -3.77
C TRP A 66 6.16 5.72 -4.14
N SER A 67 6.12 5.35 -5.42
CA SER A 67 6.88 4.20 -5.91
C SER A 67 8.39 4.43 -5.73
N PRO A 68 9.15 3.44 -5.23
CA PRO A 68 10.59 3.58 -5.05
C PRO A 68 11.31 3.58 -6.39
N GLU A 69 12.31 4.44 -6.53
CA GLU A 69 13.22 4.44 -7.68
C GLU A 69 14.58 3.86 -7.25
N VAL A 70 15.12 2.95 -8.05
CA VAL A 70 16.46 2.42 -7.85
C VAL A 70 17.30 2.68 -9.10
N ILE A 71 18.46 3.30 -8.89
CA ILE A 71 19.45 3.56 -9.93
C ILE A 71 20.70 2.74 -9.63
N GLN A 72 21.03 1.82 -10.54
CA GLN A 72 22.29 1.10 -10.55
C GLN A 72 23.35 1.98 -11.24
N ILE A 73 24.33 2.45 -10.48
CA ILE A 73 25.46 3.22 -10.98
C ILE A 73 26.68 2.31 -11.06
N THR A 74 27.15 2.05 -12.28
CA THR A 74 28.41 1.32 -12.50
C THR A 74 29.54 2.31 -12.80
N ASN A 75 30.48 2.42 -11.87
CA ASN A 75 31.76 3.10 -12.05
C ASN A 75 32.87 2.04 -12.16
N ARG A 76 34.03 2.40 -12.74
CA ARG A 76 35.08 1.46 -13.20
C ARG A 76 35.40 0.30 -12.23
N ASP A 77 35.37 0.57 -10.93
CA ASP A 77 35.71 -0.41 -9.88
C ASP A 77 34.61 -0.63 -8.83
N LYS A 78 33.44 0.01 -8.98
CA LYS A 78 32.35 -0.07 -7.99
C LYS A 78 30.98 -0.03 -8.64
N GLU A 79 30.12 -0.92 -8.18
CA GLU A 79 28.70 -0.96 -8.50
C GLU A 79 27.93 -0.60 -7.25
N VAL A 80 27.07 0.42 -7.35
CA VAL A 80 26.23 0.88 -6.25
C VAL A 80 24.80 1.08 -6.70
N TYR A 81 23.87 0.94 -5.76
CA TYR A 81 22.44 1.11 -5.95
C TYR A 81 21.98 2.32 -5.15
N VAL A 82 21.60 3.38 -5.85
CA VAL A 82 21.00 4.57 -5.24
C VAL A 82 19.49 4.33 -5.16
N LEU A 83 18.97 4.26 -3.94
CA LEU A 83 17.55 4.13 -3.65
C LEU A 83 16.97 5.50 -3.31
N ARG A 84 15.92 5.90 -4.04
CA ARG A 84 15.13 7.10 -3.75
C ARG A 84 13.72 6.70 -3.37
N GLN A 85 13.28 7.16 -2.20
CA GLN A 85 11.90 7.00 -1.74
C GLN A 85 11.32 8.37 -1.41
N LEU A 86 10.27 8.77 -2.13
CA LEU A 86 9.50 9.97 -1.79
C LEU A 86 8.38 9.62 -0.81
N VAL A 87 8.22 10.43 0.22
CA VAL A 87 7.12 10.34 1.19
C VAL A 87 6.58 11.74 1.43
N THR A 88 5.27 11.91 1.29
CA THR A 88 4.58 13.16 1.57
C THR A 88 3.70 12.99 2.79
N ASN A 89 3.79 13.89 3.76
CA ASN A 89 2.79 14.03 4.80
C ASN A 89 1.79 15.08 4.36
N ASP A 90 0.58 14.66 3.97
CA ASP A 90 -0.47 15.57 3.52
C ASP A 90 -1.39 16.05 4.65
N SER A 91 -1.10 15.64 5.89
CA SER A 91 -1.87 16.09 7.05
C SER A 91 -1.34 17.41 7.63
N ASP A 92 -2.17 18.02 8.47
CA ASP A 92 -1.82 19.21 9.27
C ASP A 92 -1.11 18.85 10.59
N HIS A 93 -0.61 17.61 10.69
CA HIS A 93 -0.02 17.07 11.90
C HIS A 93 1.36 16.49 11.61
N ASP A 94 2.30 16.73 12.53
CA ASP A 94 3.60 16.09 12.48
C ASP A 94 3.47 14.58 12.71
N GLY A 95 4.38 13.83 12.10
CA GLY A 95 4.31 12.39 12.10
C GLY A 95 5.68 11.74 12.00
N VAL A 96 5.71 10.43 12.25
CA VAL A 96 6.91 9.61 12.08
C VAL A 96 6.52 8.32 11.36
N ILE A 97 7.33 7.95 10.38
CA ILE A 97 7.26 6.64 9.73
C ILE A 97 8.48 5.81 10.10
N ASN A 98 8.35 4.48 10.05
CA ASN A 98 9.46 3.55 10.13
C ASN A 98 9.73 2.98 8.74
N VAL A 99 10.96 3.15 8.25
CA VAL A 99 11.41 2.69 6.95
C VAL A 99 12.37 1.53 7.15
N GLU A 100 12.09 0.41 6.50
CA GLU A 100 12.95 -0.76 6.45
C GLU A 100 13.25 -1.13 4.99
N ILE A 101 14.53 -1.24 4.63
CA ILE A 101 14.96 -1.66 3.29
C ILE A 101 15.29 -3.14 3.32
N PHE A 102 14.66 -3.90 2.43
CA PHE A 102 14.79 -5.34 2.36
C PHE A 102 15.59 -5.77 1.12
N PHE A 103 16.69 -6.49 1.32
CA PHE A 103 17.61 -6.95 0.25
C PHE A 103 17.37 -8.41 -0.19
N GLY A 104 16.49 -9.16 0.49
CA GLY A 104 16.21 -10.57 0.15
C GLY A 104 17.08 -11.61 0.86
N GLY A 105 17.98 -11.20 1.77
CA GLY A 105 18.76 -12.11 2.61
C GLY A 105 17.97 -12.71 3.78
N GLY A 106 18.31 -13.94 4.17
CA GLY A 106 17.71 -14.64 5.33
C GLY A 106 18.13 -14.04 6.68
N GLN A 107 17.55 -14.56 7.78
CA GLN A 107 17.91 -14.21 9.16
C GLN A 107 19.44 -14.32 9.37
N GLY A 108 20.12 -13.18 9.42
CA GLY A 108 21.60 -13.13 9.52
C GLY A 108 22.26 -11.93 8.87
N ALA A 109 21.52 -11.11 8.09
CA ALA A 109 22.06 -9.87 7.55
C ALA A 109 22.61 -8.97 8.67
N ILE A 110 23.83 -8.45 8.45
CA ILE A 110 24.46 -7.45 9.31
C ILE A 110 23.49 -6.26 9.40
N TYR A 111 23.27 -5.77 10.62
CA TYR A 111 22.47 -4.57 10.81
C TYR A 111 23.15 -3.40 10.14
N ASP A 112 22.43 -2.71 9.26
CA ASP A 112 22.77 -1.36 8.88
C ASP A 112 21.75 -0.39 9.51
N PRO A 113 22.16 0.56 10.36
CA PRO A 113 21.29 1.62 10.86
C PRO A 113 20.60 2.43 9.75
N ARG A 114 21.17 2.48 8.54
CA ARG A 114 20.55 3.10 7.36
C ARG A 114 19.38 2.29 6.83
N ALA A 115 19.39 0.97 7.03
CA ALA A 115 18.40 0.05 6.48
C ALA A 115 17.12 0.02 7.30
N ILE A 116 17.19 0.29 8.61
CA ILE A 116 16.01 0.36 9.50
C ILE A 116 16.11 1.63 10.33
N ARG A 117 15.27 2.61 10.01
CA ARG A 117 15.27 3.91 10.69
C ARG A 117 13.89 4.55 10.73
N LYS A 118 13.71 5.42 11.73
CA LYS A 118 12.52 6.26 11.86
C LYS A 118 12.76 7.62 11.22
N VAL A 119 11.83 8.04 10.38
CA VAL A 119 11.89 9.30 9.64
C VAL A 119 10.74 10.19 10.12
N PRO A 120 11.03 11.32 10.77
CA PRO A 120 9.99 12.30 11.09
C PRO A 120 9.61 13.09 9.83
N LEU A 121 8.34 13.44 9.68
CA LEU A 121 7.83 14.37 8.69
C LEU A 121 6.97 15.42 9.39
N LYS A 122 7.21 16.69 9.08
CA LYS A 122 6.34 17.79 9.53
C LYS A 122 5.03 17.76 8.76
N ALA A 123 4.03 18.45 9.30
CA ALA A 123 2.79 18.76 8.58
C ALA A 123 3.10 19.35 7.18
N ARG A 124 2.40 18.88 6.15
CA ARG A 124 2.54 19.30 4.74
C ARG A 124 3.96 19.19 4.15
N GLU A 125 4.82 18.35 4.73
CA GLU A 125 6.19 18.18 4.28
C GLU A 125 6.34 16.96 3.34
N THR A 126 7.05 17.15 2.23
CA THR A 126 7.52 16.04 1.39
C THR A 126 9.00 15.82 1.59
N LYS A 127 9.40 14.57 1.83
CA LYS A 127 10.80 14.16 1.93
C LYS A 127 11.17 13.16 0.86
N ARG A 128 12.38 13.34 0.32
CA ARG A 128 13.09 12.38 -0.53
C ARG A 128 14.18 11.75 0.29
N LEU A 129 14.01 10.46 0.56
CA LEU A 129 14.97 9.64 1.29
C LEU A 129 15.93 9.02 0.27
N VAL A 130 17.20 9.40 0.34
CA VAL A 130 18.25 8.89 -0.54
C VAL A 130 19.21 8.03 0.29
N SER A 131 19.44 6.80 -0.16
CA SER A 131 20.38 5.86 0.45
C SER A 131 21.14 5.09 -0.61
N VAL A 132 22.40 4.74 -0.33
CA VAL A 132 23.29 4.09 -1.30
C VAL A 132 23.70 2.72 -0.76
N TRP A 133 23.55 1.70 -1.59
CA TRP A 133 23.73 0.30 -1.20
C TRP A 133 24.68 -0.44 -2.14
N GLU A 134 25.43 -1.39 -1.59
CA GLU A 134 26.26 -2.32 -2.38
C GLU A 134 25.44 -3.48 -2.94
N GLU A 135 24.31 -3.81 -2.30
CA GLU A 135 23.38 -4.86 -2.69
C GLU A 135 22.10 -4.29 -3.29
N VAL A 136 21.45 -5.06 -4.18
CA VAL A 136 20.19 -4.68 -4.83
C VAL A 136 19.05 -4.66 -3.79
N PRO A 137 18.42 -3.50 -3.53
CA PRO A 137 17.21 -3.44 -2.72
C PRO A 137 16.06 -4.18 -3.44
N ARG A 138 15.32 -5.03 -2.73
CA ARG A 138 14.18 -5.79 -3.26
C ARG A 138 12.84 -5.12 -2.98
N SER A 139 12.72 -4.50 -1.81
CA SER A 139 11.54 -3.75 -1.41
C SER A 139 11.87 -2.78 -0.31
N ILE A 140 11.03 -1.75 -0.18
CA ILE A 140 10.98 -0.88 0.99
C ILE A 140 9.71 -1.22 1.76
N ASN A 141 9.86 -1.58 3.03
CA ASN A 141 8.77 -1.74 3.97
C ASN A 141 8.60 -0.42 4.72
N ILE A 142 7.43 0.20 4.62
CA ILE A 142 7.09 1.41 5.33
C ILE A 142 5.99 1.07 6.33
N ASN A 143 6.25 1.34 7.60
CA ASN A 143 5.23 1.31 8.64
C ASN A 143 4.92 2.76 9.03
N THR A 144 3.70 3.21 8.76
CA THR A 144 3.24 4.58 9.06
C THR A 144 2.94 4.79 10.55
N LEU A 145 3.15 3.76 11.37
CA LEU A 145 2.96 3.76 12.82
C LEU A 145 1.52 4.16 13.19
N ILE A 146 1.37 5.21 14.01
CA ILE A 146 0.08 5.78 14.35
C ILE A 146 -0.23 6.82 13.28
N SER A 147 -1.18 6.48 12.40
CA SER A 147 -1.59 7.28 11.24
C SER A 147 -3.01 6.90 10.84
N ALA A 148 -3.63 7.69 9.97
CA ALA A 148 -4.91 7.32 9.36
C ALA A 148 -4.74 6.48 8.07
N ASN A 149 -3.50 6.14 7.70
CA ASN A 149 -3.24 5.16 6.64
C ASN A 149 -3.70 3.76 7.05
N LEU A 150 -4.39 3.08 6.13
CA LEU A 150 -4.87 1.72 6.31
C LEU A 150 -4.52 0.87 5.08
N PRO A 151 -3.79 -0.24 5.21
CA PRO A 151 -3.07 -0.67 6.41
C PRO A 151 -1.86 0.22 6.72
N ALA A 152 -1.40 0.21 7.97
CA ALA A 152 -0.24 1.00 8.39
C ALA A 152 1.10 0.42 7.88
N PHE A 153 1.16 -0.89 7.63
CA PHE A 153 2.33 -1.54 7.05
C PHE A 153 2.14 -1.70 5.55
N ILE A 154 3.08 -1.16 4.79
CA ILE A 154 3.05 -1.13 3.33
C ILE A 154 4.40 -1.61 2.79
N ARG A 155 4.37 -2.69 2.01
CA ARG A 155 5.53 -3.16 1.26
C ARG A 155 5.53 -2.61 -0.18
N LEU A 156 6.54 -1.81 -0.50
CA LEU A 156 6.78 -1.25 -1.84
C LEU A 156 7.86 -2.07 -2.56
N PRO A 157 7.52 -2.88 -3.57
CA PRO A 157 8.51 -3.66 -4.32
C PRO A 157 9.35 -2.76 -5.23
N VAL A 158 10.63 -3.11 -5.40
CA VAL A 158 11.50 -2.51 -6.42
C VAL A 158 11.32 -3.30 -7.71
N ASN A 159 10.51 -2.76 -8.62
CA ASN A 159 10.19 -3.42 -9.89
C ASN A 159 11.14 -3.03 -11.02
N ASN A 160 11.59 -1.77 -11.06
CA ASN A 160 12.43 -1.22 -12.12
C ASN A 160 13.75 -0.71 -11.55
N ILE A 161 14.86 -1.09 -12.18
CA ILE A 161 16.21 -0.64 -11.82
C ILE A 161 16.78 0.09 -13.04
N ILE A 162 16.90 1.39 -12.92
CA ILE A 162 17.48 2.25 -13.96
C ILE A 162 18.99 2.05 -13.96
N ARG A 163 19.59 1.79 -15.12
CA ARG A 163 21.03 1.54 -15.24
C ARG A 163 21.75 2.75 -15.79
N GLU A 164 22.72 3.26 -15.03
CA GLU A 164 23.52 4.41 -15.42
C GLU A 164 25.02 4.12 -15.26
N ARG A 165 25.84 4.79 -16.07
CA ARG A 165 27.31 4.61 -16.08
C ARG A 165 28.01 5.95 -15.93
N ASN A 166 29.12 5.98 -15.22
CA ASN A 166 29.99 7.15 -15.06
C ASN A 166 29.27 8.40 -14.52
N LYS A 167 28.32 8.22 -13.60
CA LYS A 167 27.61 9.34 -12.94
C LYS A 167 28.10 9.53 -11.51
N PRO A 168 28.03 10.77 -10.98
CA PRO A 168 28.28 11.02 -9.57
C PRO A 168 27.23 10.28 -8.73
N ILE A 169 27.68 9.71 -7.62
CA ILE A 169 26.80 9.09 -6.63
C ILE A 169 26.15 10.22 -5.82
N GLU A 170 24.83 10.18 -5.68
CA GLU A 170 24.09 11.15 -4.86
C GLU A 170 24.51 11.06 -3.39
N GLU A 171 24.43 12.19 -2.69
CA GLU A 171 24.64 12.25 -1.25
C GLU A 171 23.48 11.54 -0.52
N GLU A 172 23.83 10.69 0.45
CA GLU A 172 22.84 10.06 1.31
C GLU A 172 22.22 11.08 2.26
N GLY A 173 20.90 11.06 2.40
CA GLY A 173 20.23 12.01 3.26
C GLY A 173 18.73 12.04 3.07
N ASP A 174 18.10 12.86 3.92
CA ASP A 174 16.67 13.12 3.90
C ASP A 174 16.47 14.57 3.45
N PHE A 175 16.05 14.74 2.20
CA PHE A 175 15.93 16.06 1.57
C PHE A 175 14.47 16.48 1.53
N VAL A 176 14.18 17.70 1.99
CA VAL A 176 12.84 18.29 1.83
C VAL A 176 12.66 18.68 0.36
N VAL A 177 11.54 18.29 -0.22
CA VAL A 177 11.20 18.59 -1.62
C VAL A 177 10.04 19.57 -1.64
N GLU A 178 10.25 20.71 -2.29
CA GLU A 178 9.19 21.69 -2.56
C GLU A 178 8.45 21.28 -3.84
N ASN A 179 7.12 21.41 -3.85
CA ASN A 179 6.23 21.19 -5.01
C ASN A 179 6.22 19.75 -5.58
N ALA A 180 6.09 18.73 -4.72
CA ALA A 180 5.76 17.39 -5.20
C ALA A 180 4.27 17.32 -5.60
N SER A 181 4.00 17.08 -6.89
CA SER A 181 2.65 16.89 -7.44
C SER A 181 2.34 15.41 -7.60
N TYR A 182 1.37 14.90 -6.83
CA TYR A 182 0.89 13.52 -6.97
C TYR A 182 0.05 13.32 -8.24
N GLU A 183 -0.56 14.38 -8.76
CA GLU A 183 -1.38 14.34 -9.97
C GLU A 183 -0.50 14.35 -11.22
N ILE A 184 -0.68 13.33 -12.06
CA ILE A 184 -0.05 13.23 -13.37
C ILE A 184 -1.02 13.85 -14.39
N PRO A 185 -0.62 14.88 -15.15
CA PRO A 185 -1.50 15.49 -16.15
C PRO A 185 -2.01 14.45 -17.15
N GLY A 186 -3.33 14.43 -17.38
CA GLY A 186 -3.99 13.50 -18.31
C GLY A 186 -4.29 12.12 -17.72
N GLU A 187 -3.97 11.87 -16.45
CA GLU A 187 -4.37 10.68 -15.69
C GLU A 187 -5.63 10.98 -14.87
N LEU A 188 -6.66 10.16 -15.06
CA LEU A 188 -7.88 10.20 -14.24
C LEU A 188 -8.08 8.82 -13.62
N ILE A 189 -8.21 8.78 -12.30
CA ILE A 189 -8.35 7.56 -11.52
C ILE A 189 -9.66 7.65 -10.75
N VAL A 190 -10.44 6.57 -10.78
CA VAL A 190 -11.61 6.41 -9.95
C VAL A 190 -11.37 5.23 -9.02
N ASP A 191 -11.34 5.52 -7.72
CA ASP A 191 -11.07 4.54 -6.67
C ASP A 191 -12.38 3.95 -6.12
N ASN A 192 -12.32 2.80 -5.46
CA ASN A 192 -13.51 2.18 -4.84
C ASN A 192 -14.05 2.99 -3.64
N GLU A 193 -13.25 3.90 -3.10
CA GLU A 193 -13.63 4.81 -2.03
C GLU A 193 -14.46 6.01 -2.51
N ASP A 194 -14.51 6.28 -3.82
CA ASP A 194 -15.29 7.38 -4.41
C ASP A 194 -16.79 7.05 -4.48
N SER A 195 -17.51 7.30 -3.38
CA SER A 195 -18.95 7.01 -3.26
C SER A 195 -19.89 7.58 -4.34
N THR A 196 -19.45 8.57 -5.11
CA THR A 196 -20.24 9.17 -6.21
C THR A 196 -19.96 8.54 -7.57
N LEU A 197 -18.76 8.00 -7.75
CA LEU A 197 -18.26 7.45 -9.01
C LEU A 197 -18.17 5.92 -8.99
N PHE A 198 -18.15 5.29 -7.81
CA PHE A 198 -18.13 3.86 -7.63
C PHE A 198 -19.48 3.34 -7.12
N LEU A 199 -20.05 2.37 -7.83
CA LEU A 199 -21.37 1.79 -7.53
C LEU A 199 -21.30 0.27 -7.51
N LEU A 200 -21.97 -0.33 -6.52
CA LEU A 200 -22.16 -1.77 -6.43
C LEU A 200 -23.58 -2.15 -6.81
N SER A 201 -23.76 -3.30 -7.46
CA SER A 201 -25.07 -3.89 -7.67
C SER A 201 -25.75 -4.21 -6.33
N ALA A 202 -27.09 -4.23 -6.32
CA ALA A 202 -27.82 -4.75 -5.17
C ALA A 202 -27.39 -6.20 -4.85
N PRO A 203 -27.25 -6.56 -3.57
CA PRO A 203 -26.85 -7.91 -3.20
C PRO A 203 -27.90 -8.90 -3.70
N GLU A 204 -27.44 -10.06 -4.16
CA GLU A 204 -28.34 -11.17 -4.48
C GLU A 204 -29.12 -11.53 -3.21
N VAL A 205 -30.41 -11.86 -3.34
CA VAL A 205 -31.24 -12.24 -2.19
C VAL A 205 -30.74 -13.59 -1.68
N VAL A 206 -29.75 -13.56 -0.80
CA VAL A 206 -29.22 -14.74 -0.12
C VAL A 206 -30.26 -15.16 0.91
N GLY A 207 -30.66 -16.44 0.90
CA GLY A 207 -31.63 -16.97 1.87
C GLY A 207 -31.21 -16.71 3.33
N LEU A 208 -32.17 -16.76 4.25
CA LEU A 208 -31.96 -16.45 5.68
C LEU A 208 -30.93 -17.36 6.38
N LEU A 209 -30.66 -18.55 5.83
CA LEU A 209 -29.73 -19.53 6.42
C LEU A 209 -28.25 -19.09 6.32
N PRO A 210 -27.72 -18.69 5.14
CA PRO A 210 -26.43 -18.04 5.02
C PRO A 210 -26.26 -16.81 5.93
N GLN A 211 -27.25 -15.93 6.00
CA GLN A 211 -27.22 -14.73 6.85
C GLN A 211 -27.22 -15.07 8.35
N TRP A 212 -27.79 -16.20 8.76
CA TRP A 212 -27.78 -16.66 10.16
C TRP A 212 -26.44 -17.29 10.56
N LEU A 213 -25.72 -17.88 9.61
CA LEU A 213 -24.38 -18.45 9.83
C LEU A 213 -23.29 -17.37 9.91
N ASP A 214 -23.44 -16.28 9.14
CA ASP A 214 -22.63 -15.08 9.26
C ASP A 214 -23.08 -14.31 10.52
N ARG A 215 -22.47 -14.65 11.66
CA ARG A 215 -22.63 -13.88 12.90
C ARG A 215 -22.27 -12.42 12.59
N VAL A 216 -23.26 -11.54 12.65
CA VAL A 216 -23.10 -10.10 12.53
C VAL A 216 -22.22 -9.65 13.69
N GLU A 217 -20.92 -9.54 13.43
CA GLU A 217 -19.98 -8.86 14.31
C GLU A 217 -20.32 -7.36 14.34
N ASP A 218 -19.96 -6.72 15.45
CA ASP A 218 -20.31 -5.34 15.76
C ASP A 218 -19.72 -4.37 14.70
N ASN A 219 -20.56 -3.91 13.75
CA ASN A 219 -20.20 -3.15 12.55
C ASN A 219 -19.80 -1.68 12.84
N SER A 220 -19.08 -1.40 13.92
CA SER A 220 -18.59 -0.04 14.19
C SER A 220 -17.46 0.39 13.25
N PHE A 221 -16.71 -0.57 12.70
CA PHE A 221 -15.60 -0.33 11.78
C PHE A 221 -15.99 -0.70 10.35
N ARG A 222 -15.69 0.18 9.39
CA ARG A 222 -16.13 0.07 7.98
C ARG A 222 -15.48 -1.09 7.21
N TYR A 223 -14.27 -1.49 7.59
CA TYR A 223 -13.48 -2.50 6.88
C TYR A 223 -13.53 -3.84 7.60
N SER A 224 -13.90 -4.91 6.88
CA SER A 224 -13.98 -6.25 7.44
C SER A 224 -12.74 -7.07 7.14
N GLY A 225 -12.38 -7.97 8.05
CA GLY A 225 -11.42 -9.03 7.77
C GLY A 225 -12.02 -10.04 6.80
N VAL A 226 -11.36 -10.27 5.65
CA VAL A 226 -11.81 -11.23 4.64
C VAL A 226 -10.88 -12.43 4.61
N SER A 227 -11.46 -13.63 4.47
CA SER A 227 -10.71 -14.88 4.34
C SER A 227 -10.60 -15.31 2.88
N ASP A 228 -9.37 -15.53 2.41
CA ASP A 228 -9.11 -16.09 1.07
C ASP A 228 -9.73 -17.49 0.86
N TRP A 229 -9.99 -18.24 1.94
CA TRP A 229 -10.57 -19.58 1.88
C TRP A 229 -12.10 -19.60 1.90
N ARG A 230 -12.70 -18.53 2.43
CA ARG A 230 -14.15 -18.32 2.45
C ARG A 230 -14.42 -16.86 2.10
N PRO A 231 -14.36 -16.50 0.81
CA PRO A 231 -14.72 -15.17 0.39
C PRO A 231 -16.19 -14.86 0.74
N PRO A 232 -16.52 -13.58 0.96
CA PRO A 232 -17.86 -13.17 1.37
C PRO A 232 -18.87 -13.34 0.23
N LEU A 233 -20.13 -13.58 0.57
CA LEU A 233 -21.21 -13.78 -0.42
C LEU A 233 -21.74 -12.47 -1.01
N GLN A 234 -21.37 -11.34 -0.40
CA GLN A 234 -21.71 -9.99 -0.82
C GLN A 234 -20.42 -9.18 -0.94
N TRP A 235 -20.47 -8.08 -1.70
CA TRP A 235 -19.36 -7.14 -1.78
C TRP A 235 -19.01 -6.60 -0.39
N THR A 236 -17.88 -7.04 0.14
CA THR A 236 -17.39 -6.63 1.46
C THR A 236 -16.13 -5.80 1.30
N LEU A 237 -16.12 -4.61 1.90
CA LEU A 237 -14.96 -3.73 1.89
C LEU A 237 -13.88 -4.26 2.84
N THR A 238 -12.65 -4.38 2.35
CA THR A 238 -11.51 -4.87 3.13
C THR A 238 -10.24 -4.10 2.78
N THR A 239 -9.19 -4.23 3.58
CA THR A 239 -7.92 -3.51 3.42
C THR A 239 -6.77 -4.48 3.17
N ASN A 240 -5.85 -4.13 2.27
CA ASN A 240 -4.64 -4.89 1.99
C ASN A 240 -3.55 -3.93 1.48
N GLU A 241 -2.29 -4.19 1.82
CA GLU A 241 -1.16 -3.34 1.40
C GLU A 241 -0.99 -3.28 -0.13
N LYS A 242 -1.54 -4.27 -0.85
CA LYS A 242 -1.45 -4.43 -2.30
C LYS A 242 -2.62 -3.81 -3.08
N TYR A 243 -3.66 -3.33 -2.41
CA TYR A 243 -4.73 -2.61 -3.09
C TYR A 243 -4.28 -1.22 -3.49
N TYR A 244 -4.97 -0.63 -4.47
CA TYR A 244 -4.79 0.79 -4.76
C TYR A 244 -5.37 1.63 -3.62
N GLY A 245 -4.88 2.85 -3.50
CA GLY A 245 -5.32 3.79 -2.48
C GLY A 245 -4.24 4.79 -2.11
N THR A 246 -4.61 6.06 -2.06
CA THR A 246 -3.74 7.16 -1.63
C THR A 246 -3.42 7.07 -0.15
N HIS A 247 -4.46 7.00 0.68
CA HIS A 247 -4.36 6.92 2.14
C HIS A 247 -4.84 5.56 2.68
N VAL A 248 -5.98 5.11 2.16
CA VAL A 248 -6.60 3.84 2.53
C VAL A 248 -6.54 2.91 1.33
N ARG A 249 -5.74 1.84 1.45
CA ARG A 249 -5.64 0.79 0.44
C ARG A 249 -6.69 -0.26 0.72
N SER A 250 -7.81 -0.11 0.03
CA SER A 250 -8.99 -0.94 0.22
C SER A 250 -9.49 -1.48 -1.11
N ALA A 251 -10.30 -2.51 -1.04
CA ALA A 251 -11.04 -3.00 -2.19
C ALA A 251 -12.29 -3.72 -1.71
N TYR A 252 -13.31 -3.78 -2.58
CA TYR A 252 -14.45 -4.65 -2.36
C TYR A 252 -14.13 -6.05 -2.85
N VAL A 253 -14.38 -7.05 -2.00
CA VAL A 253 -14.16 -8.45 -2.34
C VAL A 253 -15.49 -9.21 -2.29
N ILE A 254 -15.69 -10.12 -3.23
CA ILE A 254 -16.83 -11.02 -3.28
C ILE A 254 -16.41 -12.41 -3.74
N ASN A 255 -17.13 -13.43 -3.31
CA ASN A 255 -17.05 -14.78 -3.86
C ASN A 255 -17.48 -14.79 -5.34
N SER A 256 -16.85 -15.65 -6.14
CA SER A 256 -17.26 -15.85 -7.52
C SER A 256 -18.69 -16.38 -7.62
N GLY A 257 -19.39 -15.95 -8.66
CA GLY A 257 -20.79 -16.28 -8.91
C GLY A 257 -21.11 -16.29 -10.40
N SER A 258 -22.39 -16.20 -10.75
CA SER A 258 -22.87 -16.29 -12.13
C SER A 258 -22.80 -14.97 -12.92
N GLY A 259 -22.14 -13.93 -12.40
CA GLY A 259 -22.07 -12.60 -13.01
C GLY A 259 -23.21 -11.64 -12.64
N ASN A 260 -24.11 -12.03 -11.73
CA ASN A 260 -25.27 -11.20 -11.32
C ASN A 260 -24.87 -10.00 -10.46
N GLN A 261 -23.73 -10.07 -9.78
CA GLN A 261 -23.22 -8.97 -8.95
C GLN A 261 -22.10 -8.25 -9.69
N THR A 262 -22.18 -6.93 -9.70
CA THR A 262 -21.25 -6.07 -10.45
C THR A 262 -20.73 -4.92 -9.61
N ALA A 263 -19.54 -4.45 -9.96
CA ALA A 263 -18.94 -3.21 -9.49
C ALA A 263 -18.76 -2.30 -10.71
N THR A 264 -19.19 -1.04 -10.60
CA THR A 264 -19.20 -0.07 -11.70
C THR A 264 -18.43 1.18 -11.32
N TRP A 265 -17.42 1.54 -12.11
CA TRP A 265 -16.72 2.82 -12.03
C TRP A 265 -17.26 3.74 -13.11
N LYS A 266 -17.68 4.95 -12.72
CA LYS A 266 -18.15 6.02 -13.59
C LYS A 266 -17.06 7.06 -13.71
N ILE A 267 -16.45 7.15 -14.88
CA ILE A 267 -15.27 7.98 -15.12
C ILE A 267 -15.71 9.21 -15.91
N PRO A 268 -15.68 10.42 -15.32
CA PRO A 268 -16.05 11.65 -16.02
C PRO A 268 -14.91 12.10 -16.95
N VAL A 269 -14.99 11.78 -18.24
CA VAL A 269 -13.98 12.18 -19.22
C VAL A 269 -14.17 13.65 -19.56
N THR A 270 -13.12 14.46 -19.43
CA THR A 270 -13.21 15.93 -19.60
C THR A 270 -12.98 16.41 -21.04
N ASP A 271 -12.19 15.67 -21.82
CA ASP A 271 -11.81 16.04 -23.19
C ASP A 271 -12.04 14.86 -24.13
N ASP A 272 -12.51 15.14 -25.34
CA ASP A 272 -12.56 14.12 -26.39
C ASP A 272 -11.12 13.66 -26.74
N GLY A 273 -10.92 12.35 -26.89
CA GLY A 273 -9.62 11.84 -27.27
C GLY A 273 -9.46 10.32 -27.16
N GLN A 274 -8.24 9.88 -27.45
CA GLN A 274 -7.83 8.49 -27.28
C GLN A 274 -7.26 8.29 -25.88
N TYR A 275 -7.79 7.30 -25.17
CA TYR A 275 -7.43 6.98 -23.79
C TYR A 275 -7.03 5.51 -23.66
N ASP A 276 -5.99 5.26 -22.90
CA ASP A 276 -5.64 3.92 -22.43
C ASP A 276 -6.35 3.65 -21.10
N LEU A 277 -7.15 2.58 -21.07
CA LEU A 277 -7.89 2.15 -19.89
C LEU A 277 -7.10 1.09 -19.14
N TYR A 278 -6.96 1.27 -17.83
CA TYR A 278 -6.24 0.38 -16.91
C TYR A 278 -7.12 -0.01 -15.73
N TYR A 279 -6.88 -1.21 -15.22
CA TYR A 279 -7.46 -1.70 -13.98
C TYR A 279 -6.35 -2.07 -12.99
N TRP A 280 -6.57 -1.82 -11.70
CA TRP A 280 -5.64 -2.23 -10.66
C TRP A 280 -5.81 -3.72 -10.31
N VAL A 281 -4.83 -4.52 -10.71
CA VAL A 281 -4.85 -5.98 -10.55
C VAL A 281 -4.22 -6.41 -9.22
N TYR A 282 -5.06 -6.96 -8.34
CA TYR A 282 -4.62 -7.77 -7.20
C TYR A 282 -4.67 -9.26 -7.56
N LYS A 283 -3.55 -9.99 -7.36
CA LYS A 283 -3.54 -11.45 -7.53
C LYS A 283 -3.81 -12.16 -6.20
N PRO A 284 -4.88 -12.97 -6.09
CA PRO A 284 -5.14 -13.73 -4.89
C PRO A 284 -4.09 -14.83 -4.67
N ASP A 285 -3.98 -15.26 -3.41
CA ASP A 285 -2.98 -16.21 -2.95
C ASP A 285 -3.07 -17.58 -3.65
N GLU A 286 -4.25 -17.96 -4.13
CA GLU A 286 -4.45 -19.20 -4.89
C GLU A 286 -3.68 -19.20 -6.22
N LEU A 287 -3.60 -18.06 -6.92
CA LEU A 287 -2.81 -17.94 -8.15
C LEU A 287 -1.32 -17.96 -7.85
N ARG A 288 -0.90 -17.39 -6.72
CA ARG A 288 0.50 -17.40 -6.27
C ARG A 288 0.96 -18.81 -5.90
N ARG A 289 0.10 -19.61 -5.24
CA ARG A 289 0.40 -21.00 -4.84
C ARG A 289 0.29 -21.98 -6.01
N GLY A 290 -0.65 -21.76 -6.94
CA GLY A 290 -0.86 -22.59 -8.13
C GLY A 290 0.40 -22.70 -9.01
N ARG A 291 1.16 -21.61 -9.16
CA ARG A 291 2.45 -21.61 -9.89
C ARG A 291 3.50 -22.56 -9.29
N ARG A 292 3.47 -22.84 -7.98
CA ARG A 292 4.48 -23.68 -7.29
C ARG A 292 4.24 -25.19 -7.39
N ARG A 293 3.01 -25.63 -7.72
CA ARG A 293 2.63 -27.07 -7.68
C ARG A 293 2.38 -27.72 -9.04
N GLY A 294 2.66 -27.04 -10.16
CA GLY A 294 2.45 -27.61 -11.50
C GLY A 294 0.99 -28.02 -11.78
N GLY A 295 0.03 -27.43 -11.04
CA GLY A 295 -1.38 -27.79 -11.12
C GLY A 295 -2.02 -27.24 -12.40
N ARG A 296 -2.63 -28.13 -13.18
CA ARG A 296 -3.48 -27.82 -14.36
C ARG A 296 -4.82 -27.17 -13.96
N GLY A 297 -4.79 -26.08 -13.20
CA GLY A 297 -6.00 -25.37 -12.72
C GLY A 297 -6.05 -23.90 -13.12
N GLY A 298 -5.24 -23.48 -14.10
CA GLY A 298 -4.95 -22.06 -14.33
C GLY A 298 -5.51 -21.43 -15.60
N GLY A 299 -6.14 -22.17 -16.50
CA GLY A 299 -6.49 -21.67 -17.84
C GLY A 299 -7.37 -20.41 -17.84
N ASP A 300 -8.21 -20.25 -16.82
CA ASP A 300 -9.38 -19.37 -16.88
C ASP A 300 -9.47 -18.42 -15.68
N ALA A 301 -8.33 -17.96 -15.15
CA ALA A 301 -8.31 -16.94 -14.11
C ALA A 301 -8.43 -15.55 -14.74
N GLU A 302 -9.65 -15.22 -15.17
CA GLU A 302 -9.94 -13.97 -15.88
C GLU A 302 -10.97 -13.14 -15.11
N TYR A 303 -10.79 -11.82 -15.16
CA TYR A 303 -11.82 -10.85 -14.81
C TYR A 303 -12.47 -10.35 -16.08
N HIS A 304 -13.80 -10.36 -16.11
CA HIS A 304 -14.60 -9.92 -17.24
C HIS A 304 -15.19 -8.55 -16.96
N PHE A 305 -14.99 -7.65 -17.91
CA PHE A 305 -15.41 -6.26 -17.85
C PHE A 305 -16.33 -5.95 -19.01
N LYS A 306 -17.24 -4.99 -18.80
CA LYS A 306 -17.97 -4.31 -19.85
C LYS A 306 -17.65 -2.83 -19.80
N VAL A 307 -17.14 -2.30 -20.90
CA VAL A 307 -16.84 -0.87 -21.05
C VAL A 307 -17.99 -0.25 -21.84
N ARG A 308 -18.71 0.67 -21.21
CA ARG A 308 -19.83 1.39 -21.83
C ARG A 308 -19.46 2.85 -22.02
N TYR A 309 -19.55 3.31 -23.26
CA TYR A 309 -19.21 4.67 -23.65
C TYR A 309 -19.95 5.00 -24.95
N ASP A 310 -20.42 6.24 -25.14
CA ASP A 310 -21.03 6.71 -26.39
C ASP A 310 -22.16 5.83 -26.96
N GLY A 311 -22.90 5.14 -26.08
CA GLY A 311 -23.95 4.18 -26.48
C GLY A 311 -23.43 2.83 -27.01
N HIS A 312 -22.11 2.63 -27.03
CA HIS A 312 -21.44 1.37 -27.30
C HIS A 312 -21.21 0.59 -25.98
N GLU A 313 -21.24 -0.73 -26.08
CA GLU A 313 -20.83 -1.66 -25.01
C GLU A 313 -19.81 -2.62 -25.61
N GLU A 314 -18.62 -2.68 -25.01
CA GLU A 314 -17.54 -3.59 -25.41
C GLU A 314 -17.15 -4.50 -24.26
N ASP A 315 -16.97 -5.78 -24.56
CA ASP A 315 -16.44 -6.75 -23.61
C ASP A 315 -14.91 -6.64 -23.55
N ALA A 316 -14.38 -6.55 -22.34
CA ALA A 316 -12.94 -6.54 -22.06
C ALA A 316 -12.62 -7.60 -21.01
N TYR A 317 -11.36 -8.05 -20.96
CA TYR A 317 -10.95 -9.04 -19.97
C TYR A 317 -9.50 -8.86 -19.53
N ILE A 318 -9.22 -9.24 -18.29
CA ILE A 318 -7.84 -9.34 -17.77
C ILE A 318 -7.58 -10.78 -17.36
N ASN A 319 -6.55 -11.37 -17.96
CA ASN A 319 -6.03 -12.64 -17.51
C ASN A 319 -5.05 -12.42 -16.33
N LEU A 320 -5.49 -12.79 -15.13
CA LEU A 320 -4.75 -12.59 -13.87
C LEU A 320 -3.47 -13.42 -13.78
N GLN A 321 -3.34 -14.47 -14.59
CA GLN A 321 -2.11 -15.28 -14.61
C GLN A 321 -0.98 -14.61 -15.39
N ARG A 322 -1.35 -13.87 -16.45
CA ARG A 322 -0.42 -13.25 -17.39
C ARG A 322 -0.15 -11.78 -17.09
N SER A 323 -1.13 -11.05 -16.57
CA SER A 323 -0.96 -9.67 -16.10
C SER A 323 0.04 -9.61 -14.94
N GLU A 324 0.67 -8.47 -14.72
CA GLU A 324 1.43 -8.20 -13.49
C GLU A 324 0.51 -7.63 -12.40
N GLU A 325 0.92 -7.69 -11.13
CA GLU A 325 0.20 -6.99 -10.05
C GLU A 325 0.34 -5.46 -10.24
N GLY A 326 -0.73 -4.70 -9.97
CA GLY A 326 -0.78 -3.25 -10.18
C GLY A 326 -1.57 -2.87 -11.44
N TRP A 327 -1.26 -1.71 -12.03
CA TRP A 327 -1.95 -1.22 -13.23
C TRP A 327 -1.73 -2.15 -14.43
N SER A 328 -2.81 -2.77 -14.91
CA SER A 328 -2.83 -3.60 -16.11
C SER A 328 -3.79 -3.00 -17.14
N GLU A 329 -3.35 -2.95 -18.40
CA GLU A 329 -4.14 -2.40 -19.50
C GLU A 329 -5.35 -3.31 -19.81
N LEU A 330 -6.53 -2.69 -19.93
CA LEU A 330 -7.76 -3.31 -20.43
C LEU A 330 -7.88 -3.14 -21.94
N GLY A 331 -7.51 -1.96 -22.44
CA GLY A 331 -7.51 -1.64 -23.86
C GLY A 331 -7.39 -0.14 -24.11
N THR A 332 -7.35 0.22 -25.39
CA THR A 332 -7.35 1.62 -25.85
C THR A 332 -8.69 1.95 -26.49
N TYR A 333 -9.29 3.05 -26.08
CA TYR A 333 -10.61 3.48 -26.53
C TYR A 333 -10.56 4.95 -26.97
N PHE A 334 -11.54 5.35 -27.79
CA PHE A 334 -11.80 6.75 -28.06
C PHE A 334 -13.02 7.14 -27.24
N PHE A 335 -12.85 8.07 -26.30
CA PHE A 335 -13.93 8.56 -25.45
C PHE A 335 -14.27 10.00 -25.84
N ASN A 336 -15.56 10.29 -25.96
CA ASN A 336 -16.05 11.66 -25.95
C ASN A 336 -16.07 12.20 -24.51
N ASN A 337 -16.27 13.51 -24.40
CA ASN A 337 -16.49 14.26 -23.16
C ASN A 337 -17.85 13.90 -22.55
N ASP A 338 -17.93 12.70 -22.01
CA ASP A 338 -19.05 12.14 -21.27
C ASP A 338 -18.56 11.14 -20.21
N THR A 339 -19.48 10.47 -19.55
CA THR A 339 -19.20 9.46 -18.53
C THR A 339 -18.96 8.10 -19.16
N VAL A 340 -17.80 7.51 -18.93
CA VAL A 340 -17.50 6.12 -19.27
C VAL A 340 -17.85 5.24 -18.07
N GLU A 341 -18.58 4.15 -18.30
CA GLU A 341 -18.83 3.14 -17.27
C GLU A 341 -17.96 1.91 -17.51
N VAL A 342 -17.17 1.54 -16.52
CA VAL A 342 -16.44 0.27 -16.50
C VAL A 342 -17.12 -0.65 -15.51
N VAL A 343 -17.62 -1.79 -15.97
CA VAL A 343 -18.43 -2.71 -15.15
C VAL A 343 -17.69 -4.02 -15.01
N LEU A 344 -17.24 -4.36 -13.80
CA LEU A 344 -16.68 -5.66 -13.44
C LEU A 344 -17.78 -6.58 -12.94
N SER A 345 -17.86 -7.80 -13.46
CA SER A 345 -18.79 -8.83 -12.96
C SER A 345 -18.10 -9.78 -11.97
N ASN A 346 -18.89 -10.43 -11.12
CA ASN A 346 -18.39 -11.51 -10.26
C ASN A 346 -18.29 -12.87 -10.98
N ASP A 347 -18.44 -12.91 -12.31
CA ASP A 347 -18.27 -14.12 -13.12
C ASP A 347 -16.78 -14.39 -13.32
N THR A 348 -16.27 -15.40 -12.62
CA THR A 348 -14.89 -15.84 -12.76
C THR A 348 -14.74 -17.28 -12.29
N LYS A 349 -13.71 -17.97 -12.77
CA LYS A 349 -13.41 -19.35 -12.33
C LYS A 349 -12.51 -19.42 -11.10
N ILE A 350 -12.03 -18.28 -10.61
CA ILE A 350 -11.29 -18.19 -9.35
C ILE A 350 -12.26 -18.03 -8.17
N ARG A 351 -11.76 -18.06 -6.93
CA ARG A 351 -12.64 -18.03 -5.75
C ARG A 351 -13.26 -16.67 -5.49
N SER A 352 -12.55 -15.59 -5.79
CA SER A 352 -13.01 -14.26 -5.47
C SER A 352 -12.70 -13.23 -6.55
N VAL A 353 -13.59 -12.26 -6.66
CA VAL A 353 -13.38 -11.05 -7.44
C VAL A 353 -13.07 -9.92 -6.47
N THR A 354 -12.07 -9.13 -6.82
CA THR A 354 -11.70 -7.90 -6.12
C THR A 354 -12.04 -6.74 -7.04
N ALA A 355 -12.76 -5.74 -6.54
CA ALA A 355 -13.05 -4.47 -7.18
C ALA A 355 -12.28 -3.36 -6.44
N ASP A 356 -11.27 -2.84 -7.12
CA ASP A 356 -10.28 -1.88 -6.59
C ASP A 356 -10.42 -0.55 -7.37
N ALA A 357 -9.42 -0.12 -8.12
CA ALA A 357 -9.46 1.12 -8.90
C ALA A 357 -9.37 0.92 -10.43
N VAL A 358 -9.91 1.91 -11.15
CA VAL A 358 -9.79 2.04 -12.61
C VAL A 358 -9.10 3.36 -12.95
N LYS A 359 -8.26 3.34 -13.98
CA LYS A 359 -7.55 4.52 -14.48
C LYS A 359 -7.71 4.68 -15.98
N ILE A 360 -7.85 5.91 -16.44
CA ILE A 360 -7.64 6.27 -17.85
C ILE A 360 -6.45 7.22 -17.97
N VAL A 361 -5.67 7.05 -19.04
CA VAL A 361 -4.55 7.94 -19.38
C VAL A 361 -4.73 8.42 -20.81
N ARG A 362 -4.74 9.74 -20.99
CA ARG A 362 -4.81 10.34 -22.33
C ARG A 362 -3.53 10.07 -23.12
N ARG A 363 -3.66 9.67 -24.38
CA ARG A 363 -2.54 9.47 -25.31
C ARG A 363 -2.01 10.76 -25.94
#